data_AF-A0A6B3GJ18-F1
#
_entry.id   AF-A0A6B3GJ18-F1
#
_cell.length_a   1.000
_cell.length_b   1.000
_cell.length_c   1.000
_cell.angle_alpha   90.00
_cell.angle_beta   90.00
_cell.angle_gamma   90.00
#
_symmetry.space_group_name_H-M   'P 1'
#
loop_
_entity.id
_entity.type
_entity.pdbx_description
1 polymer ?
#
loop_
_entity_poly.entity_id
_entity_poly.type
_entity_poly.pdbx_seq_one_letter_code
_entity_poly.pdbx_strand_id
1 'polypeptide(L)'
;MVLPQRPTALDNELFSYESLSRMNAGDGSEQDDPWWFWLSPDDEIPFFLLVLAARDLGRRPKELASRLRSYGLRVSRYDLPPGLTLRDALRLLTADMDSMWTPQSAPMPLAQLVRIARSADLPVLETARHLRELGVHVDDVATTVRAALARVPSA
;
A
#
# COMPACT_ATOMS: atom_id res chain seq x y z
N MET A 1 -1.14 -22.46 -21.25
CA MET A 1 -0.79 -22.00 -19.90
C MET A 1 -0.04 -23.13 -19.21
N VAL A 2 1.26 -22.97 -18.95
CA VAL A 2 2.10 -24.02 -18.33
C VAL A 2 2.65 -23.43 -17.05
N LEU A 3 2.05 -23.80 -15.92
CA LEU A 3 2.60 -23.49 -14.61
C LEU A 3 3.91 -24.29 -14.41
N PRO A 4 4.98 -23.69 -13.88
CA PRO A 4 6.20 -24.41 -13.58
C PRO A 4 5.91 -25.53 -12.56
N GLN A 5 6.32 -26.75 -12.89
CA GLN A 5 5.99 -27.98 -12.17
C GLN A 5 6.74 -28.17 -10.83
N ARG A 6 7.61 -27.23 -10.44
CA ARG A 6 8.34 -27.30 -9.18
C ARG A 6 8.39 -25.91 -8.53
N PRO A 7 7.72 -25.71 -7.38
CA PRO A 7 7.86 -24.49 -6.62
C PRO A 7 9.32 -24.34 -6.17
N THR A 8 9.89 -23.18 -6.43
CA THR A 8 11.22 -22.80 -5.97
C THR A 8 11.17 -22.54 -4.45
N ALA A 9 12.30 -22.64 -3.75
CA ALA A 9 12.36 -22.29 -2.31
C ALA A 9 11.78 -20.89 -2.00
N LEU A 10 11.93 -19.99 -2.96
CA LEU A 10 11.42 -18.62 -2.90
C LEU A 10 9.90 -18.52 -3.17
N ASP A 11 9.32 -19.48 -3.89
CA ASP A 11 7.86 -19.57 -4.05
C ASP A 11 7.23 -20.10 -2.75
N ASN A 12 7.90 -21.03 -2.06
CA ASN A 12 7.46 -21.49 -0.74
C ASN A 12 7.59 -20.39 0.33
N GLU A 13 8.59 -19.52 0.25
CA GLU A 13 8.70 -18.34 1.13
C GLU A 13 7.61 -17.30 0.84
N LEU A 14 7.31 -17.00 -0.44
CA LEU A 14 6.31 -15.98 -0.80
C LEU A 14 4.87 -16.40 -0.43
N PHE A 15 4.57 -17.70 -0.48
CA PHE A 15 3.22 -18.24 -0.26
C PHE A 15 3.08 -18.99 1.09
N SER A 16 4.04 -18.88 2.01
CA SER A 16 3.93 -19.54 3.32
C SER A 16 2.87 -18.86 4.18
N TYR A 17 1.77 -19.58 4.38
CA TYR A 17 0.59 -19.20 5.16
C TYR A 17 0.95 -18.73 6.58
N GLU A 18 1.99 -19.30 7.21
CA GLU A 18 2.40 -18.96 8.58
C GLU A 18 3.03 -17.56 8.72
N SER A 19 3.71 -17.05 7.68
CA SER A 19 4.30 -15.71 7.73
C SER A 19 3.23 -14.63 7.64
N LEU A 20 2.13 -14.92 6.94
CA LEU A 20 0.98 -14.03 6.82
C LEU A 20 0.14 -14.00 8.12
N SER A 21 0.04 -15.13 8.83
CA SER A 21 -0.68 -15.21 10.11
C SER A 21 -0.01 -14.44 11.26
N ARG A 22 1.33 -14.29 11.26
CA ARG A 22 2.04 -13.54 12.33
C ARG A 22 1.83 -12.03 12.28
N MET A 23 1.31 -11.48 11.19
CA MET A 23 0.91 -10.07 11.11
C MET A 23 -0.44 -9.79 11.79
N ASN A 24 -1.19 -10.83 12.18
CA ASN A 24 -2.55 -10.71 12.71
C ASN A 24 -2.69 -11.12 14.19
N ALA A 25 -1.72 -10.77 15.03
CA ALA A 25 -1.90 -10.89 16.49
C ALA A 25 -2.67 -9.66 17.03
N GLY A 26 -3.87 -9.43 16.49
CA GLY A 26 -4.89 -8.53 17.02
C GLY A 26 -6.15 -9.35 17.32
N ASP A 27 -6.66 -9.21 18.53
CA ASP A 27 -7.75 -9.97 19.14
C ASP A 27 -9.10 -9.92 18.38
N GLY A 28 -9.55 -11.08 17.90
CA GLY A 28 -10.92 -11.59 18.05
C GLY A 28 -12.11 -10.76 17.55
N SER A 29 -12.41 -10.81 16.24
CA SER A 29 -13.80 -11.02 15.74
C SER A 29 -13.80 -11.29 14.22
N GLU A 30 -14.63 -12.26 13.82
CA GLU A 30 -15.09 -12.64 12.48
C GLU A 30 -14.23 -12.23 11.26
N GLN A 31 -13.34 -13.14 10.86
CA GLN A 31 -12.89 -13.36 9.49
C GLN A 31 -12.45 -12.09 8.73
N ASP A 32 -11.39 -11.45 9.22
CA ASP A 32 -10.50 -10.60 8.44
C ASP A 32 -9.75 -11.48 7.43
N ASP A 33 -10.46 -11.96 6.41
CA ASP A 33 -9.81 -12.50 5.22
C ASP A 33 -8.92 -11.38 4.70
N PRO A 34 -7.61 -11.62 4.54
CA PRO A 34 -6.70 -10.56 4.20
C PRO A 34 -7.19 -9.84 2.96
N TRP A 35 -7.15 -8.52 2.93
CA TRP A 35 -7.74 -7.73 1.84
C TRP A 35 -7.24 -8.13 0.43
N TRP A 36 -6.06 -8.74 0.32
CA TRP A 36 -5.53 -9.29 -0.94
C TRP A 36 -6.28 -10.54 -1.44
N PHE A 37 -7.07 -11.19 -0.59
CA PHE A 37 -7.97 -12.29 -0.93
C PHE A 37 -9.12 -11.84 -1.86
N TRP A 38 -9.40 -10.53 -1.86
CA TRP A 38 -10.42 -9.90 -2.68
C TRP A 38 -9.86 -9.31 -3.99
N LEU A 39 -8.54 -9.45 -4.24
CA LEU A 39 -7.93 -9.05 -5.50
C LEU A 39 -8.22 -10.10 -6.57
N SER A 40 -8.88 -9.68 -7.65
CA SER A 40 -9.01 -10.50 -8.84
C SER A 40 -7.66 -10.57 -9.58
N PRO A 41 -7.31 -11.66 -10.28
CA PRO A 41 -6.06 -11.74 -11.06
C PRO A 41 -5.90 -10.65 -12.11
N ASP A 42 -7.01 -10.05 -12.55
CA ASP A 42 -7.05 -8.95 -13.51
C ASP A 42 -6.86 -7.57 -12.85
N ASP A 43 -6.97 -7.48 -11.53
CA ASP A 43 -6.85 -6.22 -10.80
C ASP A 43 -5.38 -5.76 -10.74
N GLU A 44 -5.19 -4.45 -10.87
CA GLU A 44 -3.87 -3.87 -10.74
C GLU A 44 -3.42 -3.86 -9.28
N ILE A 45 -2.32 -4.55 -8.99
CA ILE A 45 -1.73 -4.60 -7.66
C ILE A 45 -1.14 -3.22 -7.34
N PRO A 46 -1.59 -2.55 -6.26
CA PRO A 46 -1.04 -1.26 -5.86
C PRO A 46 0.44 -1.35 -5.49
N PHE A 47 1.22 -0.32 -5.82
CA PHE A 47 2.66 -0.34 -5.62
C PHE A 47 3.07 -0.30 -4.13
N PHE A 48 2.24 0.27 -3.25
CA PHE A 48 2.49 0.29 -1.81
C PHE A 48 2.68 -1.12 -1.22
N LEU A 49 1.99 -2.13 -1.75
CA LEU A 49 2.16 -3.53 -1.35
C LEU A 49 3.59 -4.01 -1.61
N LEU A 50 4.13 -3.68 -2.77
CA LEU A 50 5.48 -4.07 -3.15
C LEU A 50 6.51 -3.36 -2.27
N VAL A 51 6.22 -2.13 -1.83
CA VAL A 51 7.07 -1.41 -0.87
C VAL A 51 7.06 -2.08 0.50
N LEU A 52 5.89 -2.49 1.01
CA LEU A 52 5.78 -3.24 2.27
C LEU A 52 6.45 -4.62 2.15
N ALA A 53 6.15 -5.38 1.11
CA ALA A 53 6.76 -6.69 0.87
C ALA A 53 8.28 -6.59 0.67
N ALA A 54 8.79 -5.51 0.09
CA ALA A 54 10.23 -5.26 -0.03
C ALA A 54 10.92 -5.14 1.33
N ARG A 55 10.26 -4.53 2.32
CA ARG A 55 10.75 -4.47 3.71
C ARG A 55 10.82 -5.87 4.31
N ASP A 56 9.75 -6.65 4.18
CA ASP A 56 9.63 -7.94 4.85
C ASP A 56 10.52 -9.02 4.20
N LEU A 57 10.69 -8.97 2.88
CA LEU A 57 11.53 -9.89 2.11
C LEU A 57 13.00 -9.44 1.99
N GLY A 58 13.33 -8.21 2.41
CA GLY A 58 14.66 -7.63 2.24
C GLY A 58 15.11 -7.55 0.78
N ARG A 59 14.19 -7.19 -0.12
CA ARG A 59 14.41 -7.11 -1.58
C ARG A 59 14.04 -5.73 -2.11
N ARG A 60 14.42 -5.41 -3.34
CA ARG A 60 14.04 -4.14 -3.97
C ARG A 60 12.60 -4.24 -4.53
N PRO A 61 11.74 -3.21 -4.38
CA PRO A 61 10.38 -3.22 -4.93
C PRO A 61 10.34 -3.50 -6.44
N LYS A 62 11.35 -3.01 -7.18
CA LYS A 62 11.51 -3.25 -8.62
C LYS A 62 11.68 -4.72 -8.98
N GLU A 63 12.40 -5.48 -8.16
CA GLU A 63 12.58 -6.92 -8.36
C GLU A 63 11.26 -7.66 -8.16
N LEU A 64 10.50 -7.26 -7.13
CA LEU A 64 9.17 -7.80 -6.87
C LEU A 64 8.21 -7.48 -8.02
N ALA A 65 8.20 -6.23 -8.52
CA ALA A 65 7.39 -5.82 -9.66
C ALA A 65 7.72 -6.62 -10.93
N SER A 66 9.01 -6.82 -11.22
CA SER A 66 9.45 -7.62 -12.36
C SER A 66 9.02 -9.08 -12.24
N ARG A 67 9.04 -9.63 -11.03
CA ARG A 67 8.62 -11.01 -10.78
C ARG A 67 7.11 -11.18 -10.90
N LEU A 68 6.33 -10.27 -10.32
CA LEU A 68 4.87 -10.24 -10.49
C LEU A 68 4.48 -10.15 -11.97
N ARG A 69 5.16 -9.31 -12.75
CA ARG A 69 4.97 -9.22 -14.19
C ARG A 69 5.29 -10.54 -14.92
N SER A 70 6.33 -11.25 -14.49
CA SER A 70 6.67 -12.57 -15.08
C SER A 70 5.57 -13.62 -14.85
N TYR A 71 4.76 -13.44 -13.81
CA TYR A 71 3.57 -14.26 -13.55
C TYR A 71 2.29 -13.76 -14.24
N GLY A 72 2.38 -12.69 -15.04
CA GLY A 72 1.23 -12.09 -15.73
C GLY A 72 0.41 -11.12 -14.90
N LEU A 73 0.83 -10.81 -13.66
CA LEU A 73 0.15 -9.87 -12.78
C LEU A 73 0.47 -8.42 -13.16
N ARG A 74 -0.54 -7.57 -13.12
CA ARG A 74 -0.41 -6.14 -13.40
C ARG A 74 -0.11 -5.41 -12.10
N VAL A 75 0.84 -4.48 -12.15
CA VAL A 75 1.19 -3.61 -11.02
C VAL A 75 0.95 -2.17 -11.43
N SER A 76 0.42 -1.36 -10.51
CA SER A 76 0.14 0.07 -10.74
C SER A 76 1.41 0.85 -11.12
N ARG A 77 2.58 0.41 -10.63
CA ARG A 77 3.89 1.01 -10.92
C ARG A 77 4.99 -0.05 -10.82
N TYR A 78 6.10 0.17 -11.52
CA TYR A 78 7.21 -0.79 -11.60
C TYR A 78 8.48 -0.37 -10.83
N ASP A 79 8.58 0.90 -10.44
CA ASP A 79 9.74 1.44 -9.73
C ASP A 79 9.30 2.54 -8.77
N LEU A 80 10.16 2.91 -7.83
CA LEU A 80 9.89 4.00 -6.91
C LEU A 80 9.68 5.32 -7.68
N PRO A 81 8.79 6.20 -7.20
CA PRO A 81 8.65 7.53 -7.78
C PRO A 81 9.97 8.32 -7.74
N PRO A 82 10.25 9.15 -8.76
CA PRO A 82 11.48 9.92 -8.82
C PRO A 82 11.59 10.86 -7.60
N GLY A 83 12.72 10.81 -6.91
CA GLY A 83 12.97 11.58 -5.69
C GLY A 83 12.46 10.92 -4.40
N LEU A 84 11.79 9.76 -4.47
CA LEU A 84 11.33 9.02 -3.29
C LEU A 84 12.26 7.82 -3.03
N THR A 85 12.91 7.80 -1.87
CA THR A 85 13.71 6.64 -1.46
C THR A 85 12.80 5.54 -0.90
N LEU A 86 13.28 4.29 -0.90
CA LEU A 86 12.56 3.17 -0.26
C LEU A 86 12.27 3.47 1.22
N ARG A 87 13.21 4.12 1.91
CA ARG A 87 13.06 4.49 3.32
C ARG A 87 11.93 5.50 3.50
N ASP A 88 11.85 6.52 2.63
CA ASP A 88 10.83 7.56 2.74
C ASP A 88 9.46 7.03 2.33
N ALA A 89 9.40 6.18 1.31
CA ALA A 89 8.18 5.46 0.95
C ALA A 89 7.70 4.58 2.12
N LEU A 90 8.59 3.84 2.77
CA LEU A 90 8.24 3.05 3.95
C LEU A 90 7.78 3.93 5.10
N ARG A 91 8.42 5.08 5.35
CA ARG A 91 7.99 6.02 6.39
C ARG A 91 6.58 6.56 6.13
N LEU A 92 6.28 6.94 4.88
CA LEU A 92 4.95 7.43 4.49
C LEU A 92 3.87 6.38 4.71
N LEU A 93 4.21 5.13 4.42
CA LEU A 93 3.31 4.01 4.62
C LEU A 93 3.21 3.70 6.12
N THR A 94 4.28 3.36 6.83
CA THR A 94 4.20 2.94 8.24
C THR A 94 3.90 4.08 9.22
N ALA A 95 3.75 5.32 8.75
CA ALA A 95 3.38 6.48 9.55
C ALA A 95 2.05 6.33 10.28
N ASP A 96 1.13 5.53 9.73
CA ASP A 96 -0.18 5.28 10.30
C ASP A 96 -0.47 3.77 10.30
N MET A 97 0.11 3.07 11.28
CA MET A 97 0.09 1.61 11.37
C MET A 97 -1.33 1.01 11.56
N ASP A 98 -2.29 1.81 12.00
CA ASP A 98 -3.68 1.39 12.20
C ASP A 98 -4.49 1.38 10.90
N SER A 99 -3.94 1.92 9.80
CA SER A 99 -4.64 2.00 8.52
C SER A 99 -4.22 0.87 7.59
N MET A 100 -5.09 -0.13 7.43
CA MET A 100 -4.98 -1.08 6.33
C MET A 100 -5.37 -0.39 5.02
N TRP A 101 -4.39 -0.02 4.19
CA TRP A 101 -4.71 0.50 2.86
C TRP A 101 -5.21 -0.63 1.98
N THR A 102 -6.44 -0.48 1.50
CA THR A 102 -7.00 -1.36 0.48
C THR A 102 -7.32 -0.55 -0.76
N PRO A 103 -7.17 -1.11 -1.97
CA PRO A 103 -7.56 -0.43 -3.20
C PRO A 103 -9.06 -0.08 -3.25
N GLN A 104 -9.91 -0.81 -2.51
CA GLN A 104 -11.33 -0.50 -2.33
C GLN A 104 -11.64 0.43 -1.14
N SER A 105 -10.62 0.87 -0.38
CA SER A 105 -10.85 1.78 0.75
C SER A 105 -11.43 3.10 0.24
N ALA A 106 -12.36 3.66 1.01
CA ALA A 106 -12.80 5.03 0.82
C ALA A 106 -11.59 5.98 0.76
N PRO A 107 -11.72 7.13 0.07
CA PRO A 107 -10.64 8.10 -0.02
C PRO A 107 -10.07 8.44 1.35
N MET A 108 -8.74 8.51 1.43
CA MET A 108 -8.04 8.79 2.68
C MET A 108 -8.57 10.06 3.36
N PRO A 109 -9.00 10.00 4.63
CA PRO A 109 -9.45 11.18 5.37
C PRO A 109 -8.35 12.25 5.48
N LEU A 110 -8.72 13.53 5.37
CA LEU A 110 -7.77 14.64 5.50
C LEU A 110 -6.99 14.61 6.82
N ALA A 111 -7.65 14.25 7.93
CA ALA A 111 -7.02 14.15 9.24
C ALA A 111 -5.89 13.10 9.27
N GLN A 112 -6.07 11.99 8.55
CA GLN A 112 -5.06 10.95 8.42
C GLN A 112 -3.91 11.42 7.52
N LEU A 113 -4.22 12.04 6.38
CA LEU A 113 -3.21 12.62 5.50
C LEU A 113 -2.32 13.63 6.23
N VAL A 114 -2.90 14.52 7.05
CA VAL A 114 -2.15 15.50 7.86
C VAL A 114 -1.28 14.81 8.91
N ARG A 115 -1.76 13.72 9.52
CA ARG A 115 -0.99 12.94 10.50
C ARG A 115 0.24 12.31 9.86
N ILE A 116 0.08 11.70 8.68
CA ILE A 116 1.17 11.10 7.90
C ILE A 116 2.16 12.19 7.44
N ALA A 117 1.67 13.32 6.95
CA ALA A 117 2.52 14.44 6.53
C ALA A 117 3.39 14.94 7.70
N ARG A 118 2.79 15.08 8.88
CA ARG A 118 3.49 15.51 10.09
C ARG A 118 4.53 14.49 10.58
N SER A 119 4.24 13.20 10.51
CA SER A 119 5.20 12.17 10.94
C SER A 119 6.34 11.95 9.94
N ALA A 120 6.07 12.18 8.65
CA ALA A 120 7.07 12.13 7.58
C ALA A 120 7.87 13.42 7.43
N ASP A 121 7.52 14.49 8.16
CA ASP A 121 8.08 15.84 8.04
C ASP A 121 8.05 16.38 6.60
N LEU A 122 6.91 16.16 5.92
CA LEU A 122 6.68 16.55 4.54
C LEU A 122 5.45 17.47 4.41
N PRO A 123 5.43 18.39 3.43
CA PRO A 123 4.24 19.17 3.13
C PRO A 123 3.06 18.27 2.73
N VAL A 124 1.85 18.57 3.22
CA VAL A 124 0.63 17.76 2.98
C VAL A 124 0.38 17.48 1.49
N LEU A 125 0.60 18.49 0.63
CA LEU A 125 0.47 18.36 -0.83
C LEU A 125 1.47 17.38 -1.42
N GLU A 126 2.71 17.40 -0.91
CA GLU A 126 3.77 16.51 -1.35
C GLU A 126 3.52 15.09 -0.84
N THR A 127 3.09 14.93 0.42
CA THR A 127 2.65 13.64 0.97
C THR A 127 1.51 13.04 0.15
N ALA A 128 0.47 13.82 -0.17
CA ALA A 128 -0.65 13.35 -0.99
C ALA A 128 -0.22 12.94 -2.40
N ARG A 129 0.74 13.66 -2.99
CA ARG A 129 1.32 13.28 -4.29
C ARG A 129 2.07 11.96 -4.19
N HIS A 130 3.00 11.82 -3.24
CA HIS A 130 3.78 10.59 -3.06
C HIS A 130 2.89 9.39 -2.76
N LEU A 131 1.87 9.53 -1.90
CA LEU A 131 0.91 8.47 -1.59
C LEU A 131 0.12 8.04 -2.84
N ARG A 132 -0.36 8.99 -3.66
CA ARG A 132 -1.02 8.67 -4.94
C ARG A 132 -0.08 7.97 -5.92
N GLU A 133 1.17 8.42 -6.00
CA GLU A 133 2.19 7.81 -6.85
C GLU A 133 2.54 6.37 -6.42
N LEU A 134 2.37 6.04 -5.13
CA LEU A 134 2.48 4.69 -4.56
C LEU A 134 1.20 3.84 -4.75
N GLY A 135 0.14 4.41 -5.32
CA GLY A 135 -1.12 3.70 -5.54
C GLY A 135 -2.06 3.70 -4.33
N VAL A 136 -1.84 4.57 -3.34
CA VAL A 136 -2.78 4.80 -2.23
C VAL A 136 -3.89 5.73 -2.73
N HIS A 137 -5.13 5.41 -2.40
CA HIS A 137 -6.28 6.21 -2.78
C HIS A 137 -6.39 7.47 -1.92
N VAL A 138 -5.95 8.61 -2.47
CA VAL A 138 -6.02 9.93 -1.83
C VAL A 138 -6.75 10.89 -2.78
N ASP A 139 -7.80 11.54 -2.27
CA ASP A 139 -8.53 12.56 -3.00
C ASP A 139 -7.69 13.83 -3.24
N ASP A 140 -8.16 14.69 -4.14
CA ASP A 140 -7.59 16.01 -4.32
C ASP A 140 -7.68 16.84 -3.03
N VAL A 141 -6.53 17.27 -2.51
CA VAL A 141 -6.41 17.97 -1.22
C VAL A 141 -7.30 19.21 -1.16
N ALA A 142 -7.39 19.98 -2.25
CA ALA A 142 -8.23 21.17 -2.28
C ALA A 142 -9.71 20.81 -2.17
N THR A 143 -10.12 19.70 -2.78
CA THR A 143 -11.47 19.16 -2.70
C THR A 143 -11.79 18.66 -1.30
N THR A 144 -10.88 17.91 -0.67
CA THR A 144 -11.06 17.43 0.70
C THR A 144 -11.11 18.58 1.71
N VAL A 145 -10.28 19.61 1.54
CA VAL A 145 -10.29 20.82 2.39
C VAL A 145 -11.60 21.58 2.22
N ARG A 146 -12.09 21.78 1.00
CA ARG A 146 -13.40 22.43 0.77
C ARG A 146 -14.54 21.64 1.42
N ALA A 147 -14.54 20.32 1.27
CA ALA A 147 -15.54 19.45 1.89
C ALA A 147 -15.47 19.50 3.43
N ALA A 148 -14.27 19.56 4.00
CA ALA A 148 -14.08 19.70 5.44
C ALA A 148 -14.53 21.08 5.94
N LEU A 149 -14.17 22.17 5.23
CA LEU A 149 -14.57 23.54 5.57
C LEU A 149 -16.09 23.72 5.54
N ALA A 150 -16.79 23.08 4.61
CA ALA A 150 -18.26 23.11 4.55
C ALA A 150 -18.93 22.51 5.79
N ARG A 151 -18.21 21.70 6.58
CA ARG A 151 -18.70 21.08 7.83
C ARG A 151 -18.32 21.89 9.08
N VAL A 152 -17.49 22.92 8.93
CA VAL A 152 -17.14 23.83 10.03
C VAL A 152 -18.30 24.82 10.19
N PRO A 153 -18.94 24.88 11.37
CA PRO A 153 -19.95 25.90 11.62
C PRO A 153 -19.32 27.29 11.44
N SER A 154 -19.76 28.03 10.43
CA SER A 154 -19.44 29.46 10.32
C SER A 154 -20.25 30.20 11.38
N ALA A 155 -19.57 30.82 12.34
CA ALA A 155 -20.17 31.68 13.35
C ALA A 155 -20.73 32.97 12.72
#